data_AF-A0A531LJE3-F1
#
_entry.id   AF-A0A531LJE3-F1
#
_cell.length_a   1.000
_cell.length_b   1.000
_cell.length_c   1.000
_cell.angle_alpha   90.00
_cell.angle_beta   90.00
_cell.angle_gamma   90.00
#
_symmetry.space_group_name_H-M   'P 1'
#
loop_
_entity.id
_entity.type
_entity.pdbx_description
1 polymer ?
#
loop_
_entity_poly.entity_id
_entity_poly.type
_entity_poly.pdbx_seq_one_letter_code
_entity_poly.pdbx_strand_id
1 'polypeptide(L)' 'STVFKDTRELAKATVQLVDKVLSGGKPDGLDEKTYNNDVKVVPSILLTPHEVDKSNYQAQVVDSGYIKADELK' A
#
# COMPACT_ATOMS: atom_id res chain seq x y z
N SER A 1 10.94 -10.21 13.63
CA SER A 1 10.38 -9.03 12.93
C SER A 1 9.48 -9.52 11.82
N THR A 2 8.69 -8.61 11.25
CA THR A 2 7.85 -8.82 10.06
C THR A 2 7.78 -7.51 9.27
N VAL A 3 7.12 -7.54 8.12
CA VAL A 3 6.88 -6.34 7.29
C VAL A 3 5.38 -6.10 7.20
N PHE A 4 4.95 -4.94 7.69
CA PHE A 4 3.58 -4.47 7.59
C PHE A 4 3.34 -3.76 6.26
N LYS A 5 2.33 -4.25 5.54
CA LYS A 5 1.81 -3.66 4.30
C LYS A 5 0.32 -3.48 4.50
N ASP A 6 -0.11 -2.24 4.73
CA ASP A 6 -1.52 -1.96 5.00
C ASP A 6 -2.36 -2.12 3.74
N THR A 7 -3.20 -3.17 3.71
CA THR A 7 -4.10 -3.44 2.59
C THR A 7 -5.16 -2.35 2.40
N ARG A 8 -5.47 -1.58 3.45
CA ARG A 8 -6.41 -0.44 3.39
C ARG A 8 -5.84 0.72 2.58
N GLU A 9 -4.54 0.99 2.71
CA GLU A 9 -3.86 1.99 1.88
C GLU A 9 -3.75 1.55 0.43
N LEU A 10 -3.53 0.25 0.17
CA LEU A 10 -3.58 -0.29 -1.19
C LEU A 10 -4.97 -0.16 -1.83
N ALA A 11 -6.03 -0.45 -1.07
CA ALA A 11 -7.40 -0.27 -1.52
C ALA A 11 -7.69 1.21 -1.83
N LYS A 12 -7.27 2.13 -0.95
CA LYS A 12 -7.41 3.58 -1.16
C LYS A 12 -6.70 4.06 -2.42
N ALA A 13 -5.44 3.67 -2.62
CA ALA A 13 -4.69 4.02 -3.82
C ALA A 13 -5.36 3.47 -5.10
N THR A 14 -5.91 2.25 -5.02
CA THR A 14 -6.66 1.63 -6.12
C THR A 14 -7.94 2.40 -6.44
N VAL A 15 -8.73 2.75 -5.43
CA VAL A 15 -9.98 3.52 -5.63
C VAL A 15 -9.67 4.90 -6.22
N GLN A 16 -8.65 5.59 -5.71
CA GLN A 16 -8.21 6.89 -6.26
C GLN A 16 -7.74 6.77 -7.71
N LEU A 17 -7.01 5.71 -8.04
CA LEU A 17 -6.59 5.44 -9.42
C LEU A 17 -7.80 5.21 -10.32
N VAL A 18 -8.75 4.37 -9.90
CA VAL A 18 -9.98 4.09 -10.65
C VAL A 18 -10.78 5.36 -10.87
N ASP A 19 -11.02 6.16 -9.83
CA ASP A 19 -11.76 7.42 -9.92
C ASP A 19 -11.09 8.39 -10.90
N LYS A 20 -9.76 8.58 -10.78
CA LYS A 20 -8.98 9.46 -11.66
C LYS A 20 -9.06 9.03 -13.13
N VAL A 21 -8.94 7.74 -13.40
CA VAL A 21 -9.01 7.19 -14.76
C VAL A 21 -10.42 7.35 -15.33
N LEU A 22 -11.45 7.03 -14.55
CA LEU A 22 -12.85 7.17 -14.98
C LEU A 22 -13.27 8.62 -15.18
N SER A 23 -12.68 9.56 -14.44
CA SER A 23 -12.90 11.00 -14.62
C SER A 23 -12.13 11.60 -15.82
N GLY A 24 -11.44 10.77 -16.62
CA GLY A 24 -10.61 11.21 -17.74
C GLY A 24 -9.28 11.86 -17.34
N GLY A 25 -8.91 11.78 -16.07
CA GLY A 25 -7.63 12.26 -15.56
C GLY A 25 -6.49 11.28 -15.83
N LYS A 26 -5.25 11.79 -15.74
CA LYS A 26 -4.05 10.96 -15.75
C LYS A 26 -3.54 10.77 -14.32
N PRO A 27 -3.16 9.54 -13.92
CA PRO A 27 -2.50 9.31 -12.63
C PRO A 27 -1.07 9.86 -12.67
N ASP A 28 -0.66 10.49 -11.57
CA ASP A 28 0.67 11.09 -11.42
C ASP A 28 1.50 10.32 -10.39
N GLY A 29 2.83 10.48 -10.40
CA GLY A 29 3.72 9.87 -9.41
C GLY A 29 3.94 8.36 -9.60
N LEU A 30 3.79 7.87 -10.82
CA LEU A 30 3.98 6.46 -11.16
C LEU A 30 5.46 6.10 -11.30
N ASP A 31 5.81 4.90 -10.87
CA ASP A 31 7.04 4.23 -11.31
C ASP A 31 6.83 3.68 -12.72
N GLU A 32 7.62 4.18 -13.67
CA GLU A 32 7.58 3.79 -15.09
C GLU A 32 8.86 3.03 -15.52
N LYS A 33 9.55 2.39 -14.58
CA LYS A 33 10.86 1.75 -14.84
C LYS A 33 10.96 0.32 -14.34
N THR A 34 10.35 0.01 -13.19
CA THR A 34 10.64 -1.20 -12.43
C THR A 34 9.86 -2.43 -12.92
N TYR A 35 8.58 -2.27 -13.25
CA TYR A 35 7.68 -3.40 -13.50
C TYR A 35 7.51 -3.69 -14.99
N ASN A 36 8.50 -4.38 -15.58
CA ASN A 36 8.37 -4.93 -16.93
C ASN A 36 7.63 -6.27 -16.90
N ASN A 37 6.58 -6.40 -17.70
CA ASN A 37 5.78 -7.63 -17.83
C ASN A 37 6.07 -8.42 -19.12
N ASP A 38 7.29 -8.28 -19.65
CA ASP A 38 7.81 -8.83 -20.92
C ASP A 38 7.19 -8.23 -22.19
N VAL A 39 6.14 -7.42 -22.07
CA VAL A 39 5.52 -6.70 -23.20
C VAL A 39 5.81 -5.20 -23.11
N LYS A 40 5.73 -4.63 -21.90
CA LYS A 40 5.99 -3.22 -21.64
C LYS A 40 6.35 -3.00 -20.17
N VAL A 41 6.89 -1.83 -19.86
CA VAL A 41 6.95 -1.35 -18.49
C VAL A 41 5.57 -0.84 -18.08
N VAL A 42 5.02 -1.39 -17.00
CA VAL A 42 3.70 -1.05 -16.46
C VAL A 42 3.85 0.12 -15.49
N PRO A 43 3.26 1.30 -15.78
CA PRO A 43 3.23 2.41 -14.83
C PRO A 43 2.54 1.97 -13.53
N SER A 44 3.25 2.08 -12.41
CA SER A 44 2.87 1.45 -11.14
C SER A 44 2.88 2.44 -9.98
N ILE A 45 1.95 2.29 -9.04
CA ILE A 45 1.98 3.02 -7.76
C ILE A 45 2.64 2.12 -6.72
N LEU A 46 3.72 2.61 -6.09
CA LEU A 46 4.44 1.87 -5.05
C LEU A 46 4.11 2.46 -3.69
N LEU A 47 3.54 1.64 -2.80
CA LEU A 47 3.33 1.99 -1.41
C LEU A 47 4.53 1.54 -0.57
N THR A 48 4.92 2.36 0.40
CA THR A 48 6.04 2.07 1.28
C THR A 48 5.66 0.98 2.29
N PRO A 49 6.39 -0.15 2.34
CA PRO A 49 6.24 -1.13 3.40
C PRO A 49 6.89 -0.65 4.70
N HIS A 50 6.39 -1.11 5.85
CA HIS A 50 6.91 -0.73 7.17
C HIS A 50 7.50 -1.94 7.89
N GLU A 51 8.73 -1.84 8.40
CA GLU A 51 9.30 -2.89 9.25
C GLU A 51 8.64 -2.85 10.64
N VAL A 52 8.22 -4.01 11.12
CA VAL A 52 7.55 -4.17 12.41
C VAL A 52 8.26 -5.21 13.27
N ASP A 53 8.51 -4.86 14.52
CA ASP A 53 9.04 -5.73 15.54
C ASP A 53 8.36 -5.49 16.90
N LYS A 54 8.90 -6.12 17.95
CA LYS A 54 8.33 -6.03 19.31
C LYS A 54 8.31 -4.61 19.86
N SER A 55 9.18 -3.72 19.38
CA SER A 55 9.29 -2.33 19.86
C SER A 55 8.23 -1.40 19.28
N ASN A 56 7.67 -1.71 18.10
CA ASN A 56 6.81 -0.78 17.38
C ASN A 56 5.44 -1.36 16.92
N TYR A 57 5.17 -2.65 17.09
CA TYR A 57 3.93 -3.28 16.60
C TYR A 57 2.65 -2.67 17.18
N GLN A 58 2.68 -2.23 18.44
CA GLN A 58 1.53 -1.60 19.08
C GLN A 58 1.10 -0.35 18.30
N ALA A 59 2.05 0.57 18.04
CA ALA A 59 1.76 1.80 17.30
C ALA A 59 1.44 1.55 15.82
N GLN A 60 2.20 0.68 15.14
CA GLN A 60 2.10 0.50 13.70
C GLN A 60 0.88 -0.36 13.28
N VAL A 61 0.47 -1.33 14.10
CA VAL A 61 -0.54 -2.34 13.72
C VAL A 61 -1.81 -2.23 14.57
N VAL A 62 -1.68 -2.06 15.88
CA VAL A 62 -2.85 -2.05 16.78
C VAL A 62 -3.49 -0.68 16.85
N ASP A 63 -2.69 0.36 17.13
CA ASP A 63 -3.19 1.73 17.26
C ASP A 63 -3.62 2.31 15.90
N SER A 64 -3.07 1.78 14.79
CA SER A 64 -3.57 2.05 13.43
C SER A 64 -4.93 1.40 13.12
N GLY A 65 -5.46 0.61 14.07
CA GLY A 65 -6.72 -0.11 13.94
C GLY A 65 -6.70 -1.23 12.90
N TYR A 66 -5.51 -1.70 12.50
CA TYR A 66 -5.39 -2.78 11.52
C TYR A 66 -5.78 -4.13 12.14
N ILE A 67 -5.36 -4.40 13.38
CA ILE A 67 -5.72 -5.58 14.17
C ILE A 67 -6.10 -5.12 15.58
N LYS A 68 -7.12 -5.74 16.18
CA LYS A 68 -7.49 -5.44 17.58
C LYS A 68 -6.48 -6.07 18.54
N ALA A 69 -6.19 -5.39 19.65
CA ALA A 69 -5.24 -5.90 20.66
C ALA A 69 -5.59 -7.32 21.16
N ASP A 70 -6.88 -7.65 21.23
CA ASP A 70 -7.36 -8.96 21.66
C ASP A 70 -7.09 -10.10 20.65
N GLU A 71 -6.85 -9.78 19.38
CA GLU A 71 -6.53 -10.77 18.33
C GLU A 71 -5.04 -11.15 18.34
N LEU A 72 -4.22 -10.49 19.15
CA LEU A 72 -2.79 -10.78 19.32
C LEU A 72 -2.48 -11.59 20.59
N LYS A 73 -3.52 -12.07 21.29
CA LYS A 73 -3.42 -12.82 22.54
C LYS A 73 -3.32 -14.33 22.33
#